data_AF-A0A8S9NYC9-F1
#
_entry.id   AF-A0A8S9NYC9-F1
#
_cell.length_a   1.000
_cell.length_b   1.000
_cell.length_c   1.000
_cell.angle_alpha   90.00
_cell.angle_beta   90.00
_cell.angle_gamma   90.00
#
_symmetry.space_group_name_H-M   'P 1'
#
loop_
_entity.id
_entity.type
_entity.pdbx_description
1 polymer ?
#
loop_
_entity_poly.entity_id
_entity_poly.type
_entity_poly.pdbx_seq_one_letter_code
_entity_poly.pdbx_strand_id
1 'polypeptide(L)'
;MNFSKGNSIFEDCTFEWLYWSQARKPYSSETLDYIRSLDAEEDISLLKFHGWKMPSETARTLRISTMLLKKGVERGLTAFEIGNMMCRDTLTKKSLVEEMVEEAQEAVLPETSEATFMEALSDVMDYHLDESKEKEGEAEKTRQEEEEEEEERKENREKEDGERATVKGLPHEQVRQPGKDFSSEALENIPKSQVK
;
A
#
# COMPACT_ATOMS: atom_id res chain seq x y z
N MET A 1 11.74 -39.72 -19.22
CA MET A 1 11.99 -39.55 -17.76
C MET A 1 10.66 -39.20 -17.13
N ASN A 2 10.27 -39.91 -16.07
CA ASN A 2 9.01 -39.66 -15.39
C ASN A 2 9.11 -38.34 -14.62
N PHE A 3 8.40 -37.31 -15.08
CA PHE A 3 8.13 -36.13 -14.26
C PHE A 3 7.21 -36.58 -13.13
N SER A 4 7.81 -36.84 -11.96
CA SER A 4 7.06 -37.10 -10.75
C SER A 4 6.23 -35.86 -10.45
N LYS A 5 4.90 -35.97 -10.52
CA LYS A 5 3.99 -34.96 -9.99
C LYS A 5 4.36 -34.71 -8.53
N GLY A 6 4.89 -33.54 -8.20
CA GLY A 6 5.00 -33.09 -6.81
C GLY A 6 6.32 -32.49 -6.32
N ASN A 7 7.32 -32.24 -7.15
CA ASN A 7 8.44 -31.37 -6.73
C ASN A 7 8.19 -29.96 -7.23
N SER A 8 7.82 -29.05 -6.33
CA SER A 8 7.83 -27.62 -6.65
C SER A 8 9.25 -27.20 -6.98
N ILE A 9 9.42 -26.42 -8.05
CA ILE A 9 10.70 -25.81 -8.45
C ILE A 9 11.14 -24.75 -7.41
N PHE A 10 10.20 -24.28 -6.59
CA PHE A 10 10.45 -23.36 -5.48
C PHE A 10 10.31 -24.10 -4.15
N GLU A 11 11.40 -24.11 -3.37
CA GLU A 11 11.32 -24.41 -1.95
C GLU A 11 10.62 -23.24 -1.23
N ASP A 12 9.95 -23.55 -0.12
CA ASP A 12 9.35 -22.51 0.72
C ASP A 12 10.44 -21.58 1.23
N CYS A 13 10.36 -20.29 0.86
CA CYS A 13 11.35 -19.30 1.21
C CYS A 13 10.70 -18.18 2.02
N THR A 14 11.37 -17.78 3.11
CA THR A 14 10.98 -16.63 3.93
C THR A 14 12.16 -15.67 3.98
N PHE A 15 11.91 -14.42 3.58
CA PHE A 15 12.90 -13.37 3.61
C PHE A 15 12.68 -12.47 4.82
N GLU A 16 13.55 -12.58 5.84
CA GLU A 16 13.45 -11.78 7.08
C GLU A 16 13.40 -10.26 6.85
N TRP A 17 14.07 -9.79 5.79
CA TRP A 17 14.11 -8.37 5.46
C TRP A 17 12.77 -7.85 4.91
N LEU A 18 11.80 -8.70 4.57
CA LEU A 18 10.45 -8.28 4.18
C LEU A 18 9.74 -7.53 5.32
N TYR A 19 10.07 -7.84 6.57
CA TYR A 19 9.49 -7.16 7.72
C TYR A 19 10.14 -5.80 8.02
N TRP A 20 11.23 -5.46 7.33
CA TRP A 20 11.90 -4.18 7.53
C TRP A 20 11.22 -3.07 6.74
N SER A 21 11.07 -1.90 7.36
CA SER A 21 10.47 -0.72 6.70
C SER A 21 11.18 -0.34 5.38
N GLN A 22 12.48 -0.66 5.27
CA GLN A 22 13.32 -0.39 4.12
C GLN A 22 12.88 -1.16 2.87
N ALA A 23 12.29 -2.36 3.02
CA ALA A 23 11.86 -3.17 1.88
C ALA A 23 10.68 -2.53 1.11
N ARG A 24 9.92 -1.64 1.77
CA ARG A 24 8.79 -0.91 1.17
C ARG A 24 9.21 0.40 0.50
N LYS A 25 10.50 0.73 0.51
CA LYS A 25 10.99 1.96 -0.15
C LYS A 25 11.20 1.69 -1.65
N PRO A 26 10.88 2.65 -2.52
CA PRO A 26 11.27 2.59 -3.92
C PRO A 26 12.79 2.46 -4.07
N TYR A 27 13.22 1.75 -5.10
CA TYR A 27 14.63 1.65 -5.45
C TYR A 27 15.19 3.01 -5.95
N SER A 28 16.47 3.25 -5.73
CA SER A 28 17.17 4.39 -6.33
C SER A 28 17.38 4.17 -7.83
N SER A 29 17.63 5.25 -8.58
CA SER A 29 17.95 5.15 -10.01
C SER A 29 19.18 4.26 -10.27
N GLU A 30 20.21 4.38 -9.43
CA GLU A 30 21.42 3.55 -9.50
C GLU A 30 21.10 2.07 -9.33
N THR A 31 20.25 1.71 -8.35
CA THR A 31 19.83 0.33 -8.14
C THR A 31 18.97 -0.19 -9.29
N LEU A 32 18.10 0.65 -9.86
CA LEU A 32 17.31 0.28 -11.04
C LEU A 32 18.21 -0.02 -12.26
N ASP A 33 19.23 0.79 -12.49
CA ASP A 33 20.20 0.57 -13.58
C ASP A 33 21.01 -0.72 -13.36
N TYR A 34 21.40 -1.00 -12.12
CA TYR A 34 22.02 -2.27 -11.77
C TYR A 34 21.08 -3.46 -12.05
N ILE A 35 19.82 -3.40 -11.60
CA ILE A 35 18.85 -4.49 -11.82
C ILE A 35 18.62 -4.73 -13.32
N ARG A 36 18.52 -3.67 -14.12
CA ARG A 36 18.38 -3.78 -15.60
C ARG A 36 19.56 -4.51 -16.22
N SER A 37 20.77 -4.31 -15.69
CA SER A 37 22.01 -4.91 -16.18
C SER A 37 22.17 -6.40 -15.83
N LEU A 38 21.36 -6.95 -14.91
CA LEU A 38 21.45 -8.36 -14.52
C LEU A 38 21.11 -9.28 -15.70
N ASP A 39 21.92 -10.32 -15.91
CA ASP A 39 21.73 -11.37 -16.91
C ASP A 39 22.01 -12.74 -16.30
N ALA A 40 20.94 -13.53 -16.15
CA ALA A 40 21.02 -14.85 -15.54
C ALA A 40 21.89 -15.84 -16.34
N GLU A 41 21.95 -15.73 -17.68
CA GLU A 41 22.78 -16.62 -18.50
C GLU A 41 24.27 -16.27 -18.39
N GLU A 42 24.60 -14.98 -18.30
CA GLU A 42 25.98 -14.54 -18.01
C GLU A 42 26.43 -15.05 -16.65
N ASP A 43 25.58 -14.91 -15.62
CA ASP A 43 25.86 -15.40 -14.27
C ASP A 43 26.05 -16.93 -14.23
N ILE A 44 25.15 -17.69 -14.87
CA ILE A 44 25.26 -19.16 -14.96
C ILE A 44 26.55 -19.56 -15.70
N SER A 45 26.89 -18.86 -16.79
CA SER A 45 28.09 -19.13 -17.57
C SER A 45 29.36 -18.84 -16.78
N LEU A 46 29.38 -17.75 -16.01
CA LEU A 46 30.48 -17.39 -15.13
C LEU A 46 30.70 -18.44 -14.03
N LEU A 47 29.61 -18.88 -13.38
CA LEU A 47 29.69 -19.92 -12.34
C LEU A 47 30.21 -21.24 -12.91
N LYS A 48 29.76 -21.60 -14.12
CA LYS A 48 30.27 -22.77 -14.86
C LYS A 48 31.74 -22.63 -15.22
N PHE A 49 32.19 -21.45 -15.63
CA PHE A 49 33.60 -21.16 -15.93
C PHE A 49 34.49 -21.35 -14.69
N HIS A 50 34.00 -20.97 -13.51
CA HIS A 50 34.69 -21.22 -12.24
C HIS A 50 34.54 -22.66 -11.70
N GLY A 51 33.97 -23.57 -12.48
CA GLY A 51 33.92 -25.00 -12.19
C GLY A 51 32.67 -25.46 -11.43
N TRP A 52 31.71 -24.57 -11.16
CA TRP A 52 30.45 -24.98 -10.56
C TRP A 52 29.47 -25.47 -11.63
N LYS A 53 29.15 -26.77 -11.58
CA LYS A 53 28.07 -27.36 -12.40
C LYS A 53 26.74 -27.18 -11.69
N MET A 54 26.04 -26.10 -12.00
CA MET A 54 24.73 -25.80 -11.43
C MET A 54 23.67 -26.81 -11.90
N PRO A 55 22.86 -27.39 -10.99
CA PRO A 55 21.70 -28.20 -11.37
C PRO A 55 20.72 -27.41 -12.23
N SER A 56 20.01 -28.09 -13.14
CA SER A 56 19.06 -27.43 -14.06
C SER A 56 17.93 -26.72 -13.32
N GLU A 57 17.44 -27.30 -12.22
CA GLU A 57 16.39 -26.71 -11.39
C GLU A 57 16.87 -25.40 -10.74
N THR A 58 18.08 -25.39 -10.16
CA THR A 58 18.68 -24.18 -9.58
C THR A 58 18.89 -23.08 -10.63
N ALA A 59 19.35 -23.44 -11.82
CA ALA A 59 19.52 -22.50 -12.93
C ALA A 59 18.16 -21.91 -13.36
N ARG A 60 17.10 -22.73 -13.38
CA ARG A 60 15.74 -22.26 -13.66
C ARG A 60 15.25 -21.30 -12.58
N THR A 61 15.42 -21.61 -11.29
CA THR A 61 15.06 -20.71 -10.18
C THR A 61 15.76 -19.36 -10.31
N LEU A 62 17.05 -19.34 -10.67
CA LEU A 62 17.80 -18.10 -10.89
C LEU A 62 17.21 -17.28 -12.05
N ARG A 63 16.90 -17.92 -13.18
CA ARG A 63 16.25 -17.25 -14.33
C ARG A 63 14.93 -16.63 -13.94
N ILE A 64 14.05 -17.39 -13.30
CA ILE A 64 12.71 -16.94 -12.90
C ILE A 64 12.82 -15.80 -11.90
N SER A 65 13.67 -15.92 -10.88
CA SER A 65 13.82 -14.87 -9.86
C SER A 65 14.40 -13.58 -10.44
N THR A 66 15.36 -13.69 -11.38
CA THR A 66 15.92 -12.53 -12.10
C THR A 66 14.86 -11.87 -12.98
N MET A 67 14.07 -12.67 -13.70
CA MET A 67 12.97 -12.18 -14.53
C MET A 67 11.92 -11.44 -13.70
N LEU A 68 11.47 -12.04 -12.59
CA LEU A 68 10.52 -11.41 -11.66
C LEU A 68 11.06 -10.09 -11.13
N LEU A 69 12.32 -10.06 -10.69
CA LEU A 69 12.94 -8.84 -10.18
C LEU A 69 12.93 -7.75 -11.25
N LYS A 70 13.39 -8.05 -12.47
CA LYS A 70 13.46 -7.08 -13.57
C LYS A 70 12.08 -6.56 -13.96
N LYS A 71 11.12 -7.45 -14.23
CA LYS A 71 9.75 -7.08 -14.59
C LYS A 71 9.02 -6.34 -13.48
N GLY A 72 9.29 -6.70 -12.22
CA GLY A 72 8.69 -6.05 -11.07
C GLY A 72 9.18 -4.61 -10.89
N VAL A 73 10.49 -4.36 -10.99
CA VAL A 73 11.01 -2.99 -10.85
C VAL A 73 10.66 -2.10 -12.03
N GLU A 74 10.49 -2.64 -13.24
CA GLU A 74 9.97 -1.91 -14.39
C GLU A 74 8.56 -1.37 -14.15
N ARG A 75 7.78 -2.06 -13.32
CA ARG A 75 6.45 -1.66 -12.86
C ARG A 75 6.47 -0.83 -11.57
N GLY A 76 7.65 -0.48 -11.07
CA GLY A 76 7.79 0.30 -9.84
C GLY A 76 7.49 -0.48 -8.56
N LEU A 77 7.53 -1.83 -8.60
CA LEU A 77 7.39 -2.63 -7.39
C LEU A 77 8.61 -2.48 -6.47
N THR A 78 8.33 -2.52 -5.17
CA THR A 78 9.31 -2.48 -4.08
C THR A 78 9.88 -3.86 -3.80
N ALA A 79 10.96 -3.93 -3.02
CA ALA A 79 11.52 -5.21 -2.56
C ALA A 79 10.49 -6.04 -1.78
N PHE A 80 9.64 -5.36 -0.99
CA PHE A 80 8.57 -6.00 -0.24
C PHE A 80 7.58 -6.70 -1.16
N GLU A 81 7.04 -6.00 -2.15
CA GLU A 81 6.05 -6.57 -3.07
C GLU A 81 6.63 -7.76 -3.85
N ILE A 82 7.82 -7.58 -4.44
CA ILE A 82 8.48 -8.63 -5.21
C ILE A 82 8.80 -9.86 -4.34
N GLY A 83 9.38 -9.67 -3.16
CA GLY A 83 9.72 -10.80 -2.28
C GLY A 83 8.48 -11.48 -1.71
N ASN A 84 7.40 -10.75 -1.44
CA ASN A 84 6.15 -11.32 -0.97
C ASN A 84 5.50 -12.24 -2.04
N MET A 85 5.70 -11.96 -3.33
CA MET A 85 5.23 -12.85 -4.41
C MET A 85 5.97 -14.20 -4.43
N MET A 86 7.20 -14.25 -3.91
CA MET A 86 8.00 -15.48 -3.83
C MET A 86 7.64 -16.34 -2.62
N CYS A 87 7.18 -15.72 -1.54
CA CYS A 87 6.85 -16.39 -0.28
C CYS A 87 5.45 -17.02 -0.31
N ARG A 88 5.27 -18.14 0.40
CA ARG A 88 3.95 -18.73 0.63
C ARG A 88 3.29 -18.10 1.85
N ASP A 89 1.98 -17.86 1.78
CA ASP A 89 1.23 -17.40 2.96
C ASP A 89 1.14 -18.50 4.03
N THR A 90 1.03 -19.75 3.59
CA THR A 90 0.95 -20.94 4.44
C THR A 90 1.67 -22.10 3.75
N LEU A 91 2.13 -23.10 4.50
CA LEU A 91 2.83 -24.27 3.94
C LEU A 91 2.05 -25.02 2.84
N THR A 92 0.72 -24.86 2.81
CA THR A 92 -0.18 -25.54 1.88
C THR A 92 -0.64 -24.68 0.70
N LYS A 93 -0.45 -23.35 0.77
CA LYS A 93 -0.84 -22.43 -0.29
C LYS A 93 0.40 -22.10 -1.12
N LYS A 94 0.31 -22.23 -2.43
CA LYS A 94 1.39 -21.87 -3.35
C LYS A 94 1.68 -20.37 -3.26
N SER A 95 2.92 -19.98 -3.50
CA SER A 95 3.26 -18.58 -3.71
C SER A 95 2.80 -18.13 -5.09
N LEU A 96 2.70 -16.81 -5.31
CA LEU A 96 2.25 -16.30 -6.59
C LEU A 96 3.19 -16.75 -7.74
N VAL A 97 4.49 -16.80 -7.49
CA VAL A 97 5.47 -17.32 -8.47
C VAL A 97 5.23 -18.79 -8.81
N GLU A 98 4.88 -19.61 -7.82
CA GLU A 98 4.58 -21.03 -8.06
C GLU A 98 3.30 -21.21 -8.88
N GLU A 99 2.29 -20.37 -8.65
CA GLU A 99 1.07 -20.32 -9.46
C GLU A 99 1.37 -19.93 -10.90
N MET A 100 2.15 -18.85 -11.12
CA MET A 100 2.59 -18.45 -12.46
C MET A 100 3.37 -19.55 -13.19
N VAL A 101 4.25 -20.25 -12.47
CA VAL A 101 5.05 -21.36 -13.04
C VAL A 101 4.17 -22.54 -13.44
N GLU A 102 3.18 -22.90 -12.62
CA GLU A 102 2.22 -23.95 -12.95
C GLU A 102 1.37 -23.56 -14.16
N GLU A 103 0.84 -22.33 -14.19
CA GLU A 103 0.05 -21.81 -15.31
C GLU A 103 0.84 -21.83 -16.61
N ALA A 104 2.09 -21.36 -16.60
CA ALA A 104 2.98 -21.43 -17.76
C ALA A 104 3.27 -22.87 -18.20
N GLN A 105 3.39 -23.81 -17.25
CA GLN A 105 3.62 -25.22 -17.53
C GLN A 105 2.39 -25.90 -18.16
N GLU A 106 1.18 -25.47 -17.79
CA GLU A 106 -0.09 -25.92 -18.35
C GLU A 106 -0.37 -25.31 -19.74
N ALA A 107 0.13 -24.10 -20.00
CA ALA A 107 -0.01 -23.41 -21.28
C ALA A 107 0.86 -24.01 -22.40
N VAL A 108 1.87 -24.82 -22.06
CA VAL A 108 2.80 -25.41 -23.03
C VAL A 108 2.62 -26.93 -23.16
N LEU A 109 2.98 -27.47 -24.32
CA LEU A 109 2.93 -28.92 -24.54
C LEU A 109 4.02 -29.64 -23.72
N PRO A 110 3.77 -30.91 -23.31
CA PRO A 110 4.81 -31.75 -22.73
C PRO A 110 6.04 -31.83 -23.64
N GLU A 111 7.24 -31.85 -23.05
CA GLU A 111 8.53 -31.91 -23.76
C GLU A 111 8.89 -30.66 -24.59
N THR A 112 8.23 -29.52 -24.34
CA THR A 112 8.67 -28.24 -24.90
C THR A 112 10.10 -27.86 -24.46
N SER A 113 10.73 -26.96 -25.21
CA SER A 113 12.06 -26.46 -24.87
C SER A 113 12.03 -25.53 -23.65
N GLU A 114 13.15 -25.44 -22.93
CA GLU A 114 13.31 -24.49 -21.81
C GLU A 114 12.97 -23.06 -22.24
N ALA A 115 13.45 -22.66 -23.42
CA ALA A 115 13.20 -21.32 -23.96
C ALA A 115 11.70 -21.07 -24.16
N THR A 116 10.97 -22.01 -24.75
CA THR A 116 9.53 -21.90 -24.95
C THR A 116 8.76 -21.82 -23.63
N PHE A 117 9.17 -22.60 -22.62
CA PHE A 117 8.59 -22.49 -21.29
C PHE A 117 8.87 -21.12 -20.65
N MET A 118 10.10 -20.61 -20.76
CA MET A 118 10.47 -19.30 -20.20
C MET A 118 9.74 -18.14 -20.89
N GLU A 119 9.50 -18.21 -22.20
CA GLU A 119 8.67 -17.23 -22.91
C GLU A 119 7.22 -17.25 -22.41
N ALA A 120 6.61 -18.44 -22.31
CA ALA A 120 5.25 -18.57 -21.76
C ALA A 120 5.16 -18.04 -20.31
N LEU A 121 6.17 -18.31 -19.49
CA LEU A 121 6.23 -17.78 -18.12
C LEU A 121 6.43 -16.27 -18.10
N SER A 122 7.19 -15.69 -19.03
CA SER A 122 7.33 -14.24 -19.17
C SER A 122 5.96 -13.59 -19.41
N ASP A 123 5.17 -14.15 -20.33
CA ASP A 123 3.82 -13.64 -20.66
C ASP A 123 2.86 -13.75 -19.48
N VAL A 124 2.83 -14.91 -18.80
CA VAL A 124 2.03 -15.11 -17.58
C VAL A 124 2.44 -14.13 -16.50
N MET A 125 3.74 -13.96 -16.27
CA MET A 125 4.26 -13.04 -15.26
C MET A 125 3.89 -11.59 -15.57
N ASP A 126 3.94 -11.16 -16.83
CA ASP A 126 3.49 -9.82 -17.21
C ASP A 126 2.01 -9.61 -16.86
N TYR A 127 1.14 -10.57 -17.20
CA TYR A 127 -0.29 -10.53 -16.88
C TYR A 127 -0.55 -10.34 -15.38
N HIS A 128 0.06 -11.18 -14.53
CA HIS A 128 -0.15 -11.11 -13.08
C HIS A 128 0.43 -9.84 -12.45
N LEU A 129 1.56 -9.35 -12.95
CA LEU A 129 2.17 -8.12 -12.44
C LEU A 129 1.38 -6.86 -12.85
N ASP A 130 0.78 -6.86 -14.04
CA ASP A 130 -0.10 -5.77 -14.49
C ASP A 130 -1.41 -5.76 -13.68
N GLU A 131 -2.03 -6.91 -13.45
CA GLU A 131 -3.24 -7.03 -12.64
C GLU A 131 -3.02 -6.58 -11.19
N SER A 132 -1.85 -6.90 -10.62
CA SER A 132 -1.48 -6.48 -9.26
C SER A 132 -1.39 -4.95 -9.15
N LYS A 133 -0.90 -4.28 -10.20
CA LYS A 133 -0.80 -2.81 -10.24
C LYS A 133 -2.16 -2.13 -10.36
N GLU A 134 -3.07 -2.69 -11.14
CA GLU A 134 -4.42 -2.16 -11.29
C GLU A 134 -5.17 -2.19 -9.94
N LYS A 135 -5.10 -3.32 -9.22
CA LYS A 135 -5.72 -3.48 -7.90
C LYS A 135 -5.15 -2.51 -6.85
N GLU A 136 -3.84 -2.26 -6.87
CA GLU A 136 -3.21 -1.26 -5.98
C GLU A 136 -3.68 0.17 -6.29
N GLY A 137 -3.77 0.53 -7.58
CA GLY A 137 -4.24 1.85 -8.01
C GLY A 137 -5.69 2.12 -7.60
N GLU A 138 -6.56 1.10 -7.70
CA GLU A 138 -7.95 1.19 -7.24
C GLU A 138 -8.05 1.34 -5.72
N ALA A 139 -7.32 0.51 -4.96
CA ALA A 139 -7.34 0.55 -3.50
C ALA A 139 -6.82 1.88 -2.94
N GLU A 140 -5.77 2.46 -3.54
CA GLU A 140 -5.23 3.76 -3.15
C GLU A 140 -6.22 4.89 -3.43
N LYS A 141 -6.90 4.84 -4.58
CA LYS A 141 -7.95 5.81 -4.91
C LYS A 141 -9.11 5.78 -3.92
N THR A 142 -9.58 4.58 -3.55
CA THR A 142 -10.64 4.43 -2.55
C THR A 142 -10.22 4.98 -1.17
N ARG A 143 -8.97 4.75 -0.75
CA ARG A 143 -8.47 5.30 0.53
C ARG A 143 -8.42 6.82 0.53
N GLN A 144 -7.97 7.43 -0.57
CA GLN A 144 -7.93 8.89 -0.71
C GLN A 144 -9.35 9.49 -0.69
N GLU A 145 -10.31 8.86 -1.38
CA GLU A 145 -11.72 9.27 -1.33
C GLU A 145 -12.30 9.17 0.09
N GLU A 146 -11.99 8.10 0.84
CA GLU A 146 -12.44 7.94 2.23
C GLU A 146 -11.79 8.97 3.19
N GLU A 147 -10.50 9.27 3.03
CA GLU A 147 -9.80 10.28 3.83
C GLU A 147 -10.32 11.70 3.57
N GLU A 148 -10.57 12.06 2.30
CA GLU A 148 -11.18 13.34 1.91
C GLU A 148 -12.60 13.49 2.49
N GLU A 149 -13.43 12.44 2.42
CA GLU A 149 -14.76 12.44 3.03
C GLU A 149 -14.70 12.57 4.57
N GLU A 150 -13.71 11.96 5.22
CA GLU A 150 -13.53 12.07 6.67
C GLU A 150 -13.08 13.47 7.08
N GLU A 151 -12.18 14.11 6.32
CA GLU A 151 -11.78 15.51 6.54
C GLU A 151 -12.96 16.47 6.36
N GLU A 152 -13.76 16.32 5.30
CA GLU A 152 -14.95 17.16 5.07
C GLU A 152 -15.98 16.99 6.21
N ARG A 153 -16.18 15.75 6.70
CA ARG A 153 -17.03 15.48 7.87
C ARG A 153 -16.53 16.13 9.15
N LYS A 154 -15.21 16.17 9.36
CA LYS A 154 -14.60 16.85 10.53
C LYS A 154 -14.80 18.36 10.43
N GLU A 155 -14.55 18.95 9.26
CA GLU A 155 -14.71 20.39 9.04
C GLU A 155 -16.18 20.84 9.21
N ASN A 156 -17.15 20.06 8.71
CA ASN A 156 -18.57 20.37 8.87
C ASN A 156 -19.02 20.30 10.34
N ARG A 157 -18.51 19.36 11.15
CA ARG A 157 -18.81 19.30 12.59
C ARG A 157 -18.25 20.50 13.35
N GLU A 158 -17.02 20.93 13.03
CA GLU A 158 -16.41 22.10 13.65
C GLU A 158 -17.19 23.39 13.33
N LYS A 159 -17.70 23.52 12.10
CA LYS A 159 -18.58 24.62 11.67
C LYS A 159 -19.91 24.61 12.45
N GLU A 160 -20.56 23.46 12.59
CA GLU A 160 -21.82 23.32 13.35
C GLU A 160 -21.64 23.65 14.84
N ASP A 161 -20.56 23.20 15.46
CA ASP A 161 -20.26 23.47 16.87
C ASP A 161 -19.94 24.95 17.11
N GLY A 162 -19.23 25.60 16.17
CA GLY A 162 -18.97 27.04 16.19
C GLY A 162 -20.25 27.89 16.04
N GLU A 163 -21.14 27.50 15.13
CA GLU A 163 -22.41 28.20 14.91
C GLU A 163 -23.35 28.08 16.12
N ARG A 164 -23.44 26.88 16.72
CA ARG A 164 -24.21 26.64 17.95
C ARG A 164 -23.69 27.43 19.16
N ALA A 165 -22.37 27.64 19.25
CA ALA A 165 -21.78 28.48 20.30
C ALA A 165 -22.15 29.97 20.12
N THR A 166 -22.25 30.43 18.87
CA THR A 166 -22.58 31.82 18.53
C THR A 166 -24.04 32.17 18.83
N VAL A 167 -24.98 31.24 18.58
CA VAL A 167 -26.42 31.44 18.88
C VAL A 167 -26.71 31.54 20.38
N LYS A 168 -25.90 30.90 21.24
CA LYS A 168 -26.03 30.99 22.71
C LYS A 168 -25.45 32.28 23.31
N GLY A 169 -24.75 33.10 22.51
CA GLY A 169 -24.08 34.34 22.95
C GLY A 169 -24.86 35.64 22.73
N LEU A 170 -26.07 35.59 22.14
CA LEU A 170 -26.88 36.79 21.93
C LEU A 170 -27.48 37.30 23.27
N PRO A 171 -27.22 38.54 23.70
CA PRO A 171 -27.83 39.09 24.89
C PRO A 171 -29.34 39.28 24.67
N HIS A 172 -30.13 38.78 25.61
CA HIS A 172 -31.59 38.94 25.64
C HIS A 172 -31.95 40.45 25.68
N GLU A 173 -32.27 41.03 24.53
CA GLU A 173 -32.75 42.41 24.46
C GLU A 173 -34.19 42.51 24.97
N GLN A 174 -34.31 43.05 26.19
CA GLN A 174 -35.43 43.80 26.76
C GLN A 174 -36.85 43.43 26.31
N VAL A 175 -37.46 42.48 27.01
CA VAL A 175 -38.92 42.38 27.11
C VAL A 175 -39.41 43.49 28.05
N ARG A 176 -40.06 44.51 27.49
CA ARG A 176 -40.85 45.52 28.26
C ARG A 176 -41.81 44.80 29.20
N GLN A 177 -41.76 45.11 30.49
CA GLN A 177 -42.86 44.82 31.40
C GLN A 177 -43.83 46.01 31.47
N PRO A 178 -45.15 45.82 31.25
CA PRO A 178 -46.14 46.85 31.51
C PRO A 178 -46.66 46.73 32.95
N GLY A 179 -46.69 47.87 33.65
CA GLY A 179 -47.64 48.15 34.72
C GLY A 179 -47.31 47.64 36.11
N LYS A 180 -46.81 48.54 36.98
CA LYS A 180 -47.34 48.67 38.35
C LYS A 180 -47.46 50.14 38.71
N ASP A 181 -48.63 50.44 39.24
CA ASP A 181 -49.23 51.76 39.42
C ASP A 181 -48.61 52.62 40.53
N PHE A 182 -48.93 53.90 40.39
CA PHE A 182 -48.78 55.01 41.32
C PHE A 182 -49.30 54.75 42.75
N SER A 183 -48.54 55.21 43.75
CA SER A 183 -48.98 55.97 44.93
C SER A 183 -47.72 56.44 45.68
N SER A 184 -47.27 57.70 45.56
CA SER A 184 -47.66 58.85 46.39
C SER A 184 -47.39 58.70 47.90
N GLU A 185 -46.21 59.16 48.34
CA GLU A 185 -45.97 59.91 49.59
C GLU A 185 -44.50 60.39 49.54
N ALA A 186 -44.24 61.66 49.26
CA ALA A 186 -44.29 62.80 50.18
C ALA A 186 -43.01 62.94 51.03
N LEU A 187 -42.21 63.94 50.62
CA LEU A 187 -41.60 64.98 51.45
C LEU A 187 -40.31 64.70 52.25
N GLU A 188 -39.34 65.54 51.90
CA GLU A 188 -38.38 66.24 52.77
C GLU A 188 -37.23 65.45 53.42
N ASN A 189 -36.00 65.77 53.02
CA ASN A 189 -35.19 66.72 53.80
C ASN A 189 -33.89 67.15 53.07
N ILE A 190 -33.71 68.48 53.02
CA ILE A 190 -32.58 69.25 52.46
C ILE A 190 -31.51 69.48 53.56
N PRO A 191 -30.21 69.66 53.24
CA PRO A 191 -29.09 69.44 54.18
C PRO A 191 -28.73 70.67 55.03
N LYS A 192 -28.07 70.45 56.17
CA LYS A 192 -27.41 71.51 56.96
C LYS A 192 -25.89 71.43 56.81
N SER A 193 -25.36 72.46 56.16
CA SER A 193 -23.97 72.90 56.22
C SER A 193 -23.53 73.26 57.64
N GLN A 194 -22.27 72.94 57.97
CA GLN A 194 -21.54 73.54 59.09
C GLN A 194 -20.16 73.98 58.58
N VAL A 195 -20.02 75.27 58.31
CA VAL A 195 -18.74 76.01 58.31
C VAL A 195 -19.01 77.31 59.07
N LYS A 196 -18.43 77.37 60.29
CA LYS A 196 -18.15 78.51 61.18
C LYS A 196 -19.26 79.50 61.53
#